data_AF-M5JQ17-F1
#
_entry.id   AF-M5JQ17-F1
#
_cell.length_a   1.000
_cell.length_b   1.000
_cell.length_c   1.000
_cell.angle_alpha   90.00
_cell.angle_beta   90.00
_cell.angle_gamma   90.00
#
_symmetry.space_group_name_H-M   'P 1'
#
loop_
_entity.id
_entity.type
_entity.pdbx_description
1 polymer ?
#
loop_
_entity_poly.entity_id
_entity_poly.type
_entity_poly.pdbx_seq_one_letter_code
_entity_poly.pdbx_strand_id
1 'polypeptide(L)'
;MKQSSMSSSSTVPANRMPMVARSLPATAASSQSMIRSAMSAPYLEREEERDLAIRWRELKDQEALHRITSAHMRLVISMAGRFRKFKLPMNDLIQEGYVGLLEAAARFDPEREVRFSTYASWWIRASMQDYILRNWSIVRGGTSSAQKALFFNLRRLRSKLAQSDDTMSKAEIYREISDQLGVSTSDVEIMDSRLSGPDSSLSAPVNSEESGASRRMDFLVDDHPLQDEIAESSIDMERRNQWLNVALDTLNERELHIIRERRLDDDGVTLEALGEKLGISKERVRQIESRAMEKLKIALLSQHELAAYQA
;
A
#
# COMPACT_ATOMS: atom_id res chain seq x y z
N MET A 1 42.33 -33.55 -34.83
CA MET A 1 42.02 -32.25 -35.46
C MET A 1 41.04 -31.50 -34.56
N LYS A 2 41.33 -30.21 -34.29
CA LYS A 2 40.59 -29.13 -33.60
C LYS A 2 39.09 -29.40 -33.30
N GLN A 3 38.48 -29.02 -32.17
CA GLN A 3 38.34 -27.68 -31.55
C GLN A 3 37.88 -27.85 -30.07
N SER A 4 38.51 -27.19 -29.09
CA SER A 4 38.02 -26.01 -28.35
C SER A 4 36.59 -26.08 -27.78
N SER A 5 36.46 -26.18 -26.45
CA SER A 5 35.47 -25.40 -25.68
C SER A 5 35.90 -25.28 -24.21
N MET A 6 36.24 -24.05 -23.84
CA MET A 6 36.40 -23.57 -22.47
C MET A 6 35.04 -23.54 -21.75
N SER A 7 35.01 -23.89 -20.48
CA SER A 7 34.07 -23.30 -19.52
C SER A 7 34.81 -23.02 -18.22
N SER A 8 35.14 -21.74 -18.07
CA SER A 8 35.77 -21.08 -16.94
C SER A 8 34.95 -21.21 -15.66
N SER A 9 35.56 -21.73 -14.59
CA SER A 9 35.07 -21.57 -13.21
C SER A 9 35.31 -20.12 -12.75
N SER A 10 34.29 -19.28 -12.80
CA SER A 10 34.30 -17.96 -12.17
C SER A 10 33.86 -18.10 -10.71
N THR A 11 34.82 -18.23 -9.81
CA THR A 11 34.61 -18.04 -8.37
C THR A 11 34.59 -16.54 -8.11
N VAL A 12 33.41 -15.96 -7.93
CA VAL A 12 33.26 -14.57 -7.48
C VAL A 12 33.46 -14.54 -5.96
N PRO A 13 34.48 -13.87 -5.41
CA PRO A 13 34.58 -13.69 -3.98
C PRO A 13 33.52 -12.67 -3.54
N ALA A 14 32.66 -13.06 -2.59
CA ALA A 14 31.70 -12.18 -1.94
C ALA A 14 32.45 -11.12 -1.13
N ASN A 15 32.62 -9.94 -1.73
CA ASN A 15 33.18 -8.77 -1.08
C ASN A 15 32.18 -8.26 -0.02
N ARG A 16 32.30 -8.78 1.21
CA ARG A 16 31.60 -8.24 2.39
C ARG A 16 32.18 -6.85 2.69
N MET A 17 31.59 -5.81 2.11
CA MET A 17 31.78 -4.45 2.65
C MET A 17 31.01 -4.34 3.97
N PRO A 18 31.66 -3.92 5.08
CA PRO A 18 30.93 -3.58 6.28
C PRO A 18 30.11 -2.32 5.97
N MET A 19 28.79 -2.44 6.09
CA MET A 19 27.90 -1.29 6.08
C MET A 19 28.15 -0.50 7.37
N VAL A 20 29.15 0.37 7.34
CA VAL A 20 29.39 1.36 8.39
C VAL A 20 28.19 2.30 8.36
N ALA A 21 27.31 2.16 9.36
CA ALA A 21 26.28 3.12 9.66
C ALA A 21 26.96 4.45 10.03
N ARG A 22 27.26 5.26 9.02
CA ARG A 22 27.74 6.62 9.18
C ARG A 22 26.56 7.41 9.75
N SER A 23 26.60 7.68 11.04
CA SER A 23 25.72 8.68 11.66
C SER A 23 25.82 9.97 10.84
N LEU A 24 24.68 10.53 10.46
CA LEU A 24 24.59 11.81 9.74
C LEU A 24 24.33 12.92 10.77
N PRO A 25 25.36 13.58 11.33
CA PRO A 25 25.18 14.76 12.18
C PRO A 25 24.84 16.05 11.39
N ALA A 26 24.85 16.02 10.06
CA ALA A 26 24.69 17.22 9.22
C ALA A 26 23.26 17.78 9.16
N THR A 27 22.23 16.94 9.30
CA THR A 27 20.83 17.34 9.12
C THR A 27 20.36 18.26 10.24
N ALA A 28 20.72 17.97 11.50
CA ALA A 28 20.32 18.77 12.67
C ALA A 28 20.90 20.20 12.64
N ALA A 29 22.17 20.34 12.24
CA ALA A 29 22.84 21.64 12.11
C ALA A 29 22.20 22.50 11.00
N SER A 30 21.85 21.90 9.85
CA SER A 30 21.18 22.62 8.75
C SER A 30 19.78 23.13 9.14
N SER A 31 19.07 22.36 9.97
CA SER A 31 17.71 22.67 10.40
C SER A 31 17.67 23.86 11.35
N GLN A 32 18.63 23.91 12.28
CA GLN A 32 18.79 25.03 13.21
C GLN A 32 19.21 26.31 12.48
N SER A 33 20.06 26.20 11.46
CA SER A 33 20.44 27.33 10.61
C SER A 33 19.25 27.94 9.89
N MET A 34 18.38 27.12 9.28
CA MET A 34 17.18 27.59 8.58
C MET A 34 16.20 28.31 9.51
N ILE A 35 15.92 27.72 10.67
CA ILE A 35 15.02 28.34 11.67
C ILE A 35 15.60 29.67 12.14
N ARG A 36 16.91 29.74 12.38
CA ARG A 36 17.59 30.98 12.79
C ARG A 36 17.47 32.06 11.72
N SER A 37 17.74 31.72 10.46
CA SER A 37 17.59 32.65 9.32
C SER A 37 16.16 33.16 9.16
N ALA A 38 15.17 32.27 9.31
CA ALA A 38 13.76 32.64 9.27
C ALA A 38 13.38 33.60 10.41
N MET A 39 13.92 33.39 11.61
CA MET A 39 13.65 34.25 12.77
C MET A 39 14.35 35.61 12.69
N SER A 40 15.50 35.71 12.00
CA SER A 40 16.20 36.97 11.76
C SER A 40 15.65 37.78 10.59
N ALA A 41 14.80 37.20 9.75
CA ALA A 41 14.24 37.91 8.60
C ALA A 41 13.35 39.08 9.08
N PRO A 42 13.47 40.27 8.47
CA PRO A 42 12.65 41.42 8.81
C PRO A 42 11.19 41.17 8.44
N TYR A 43 10.28 41.78 9.21
CA TYR A 43 8.89 41.86 8.81
C TYR A 43 8.74 42.80 7.63
N LEU A 44 7.80 42.48 6.74
CA LEU A 44 7.45 43.34 5.62
C LEU A 44 6.24 44.19 6.00
N GLU A 45 6.34 45.48 5.73
CA GLU A 45 5.20 46.37 5.77
C GLU A 45 4.24 46.07 4.62
N ARG A 46 2.98 46.54 4.73
CA ARG A 46 1.94 46.23 3.74
C ARG A 46 2.31 46.70 2.33
N GLU A 47 2.89 47.90 2.21
CA GLU A 47 3.30 48.45 0.92
C GLU A 47 4.46 47.66 0.32
N GLU A 48 5.48 47.34 1.13
CA GLU A 48 6.60 46.52 0.70
C GLU A 48 6.15 45.12 0.23
N GLU A 49 5.25 44.47 0.97
CA GLU A 49 4.68 43.17 0.60
C GLU A 49 3.98 43.24 -0.77
N ARG A 50 3.24 44.32 -1.03
CA ARG A 50 2.55 44.55 -2.30
C ARG A 50 3.55 44.78 -3.44
N ASP A 51 4.53 45.64 -3.25
CA ASP A 51 5.53 45.95 -4.28
C ASP A 51 6.34 44.72 -4.67
N LEU A 52 6.79 43.94 -3.68
CA LEU A 52 7.48 42.69 -3.95
C LEU A 52 6.58 41.70 -4.73
N ALA A 53 5.29 41.65 -4.39
CA ALA A 53 4.36 40.71 -5.04
C ALA A 53 4.05 41.12 -6.47
N ILE A 54 3.94 42.43 -6.76
CA ILE A 54 3.80 42.96 -8.12
C ILE A 54 5.04 42.64 -8.95
N ARG A 55 6.25 42.92 -8.42
CA ARG A 55 7.53 42.59 -9.11
C ARG A 55 7.65 41.11 -9.43
N TRP A 56 7.25 40.23 -8.50
CA TRP A 56 7.22 38.79 -8.78
C TRP A 56 6.19 38.42 -9.85
N ARG A 57 4.98 38.97 -9.78
CA ARG A 57 3.88 38.67 -10.72
C ARG A 57 4.22 39.08 -12.15
N GLU A 58 4.71 40.30 -12.33
CA GLU A 58 4.88 40.95 -13.64
C GLU A 58 6.27 40.69 -14.25
N LEU A 59 7.32 40.74 -13.43
CA LEU A 59 8.70 40.65 -13.90
C LEU A 59 9.37 39.30 -13.61
N LYS A 60 8.69 38.40 -12.88
CA LYS A 60 9.26 37.12 -12.39
C LYS A 60 10.57 37.32 -11.63
N ASP A 61 10.67 38.42 -10.89
CA ASP A 61 11.84 38.78 -10.10
C ASP A 61 12.05 37.78 -8.95
N GLN A 62 13.12 36.98 -9.06
CA GLN A 62 13.50 35.97 -8.08
C GLN A 62 13.91 36.57 -6.74
N GLU A 63 14.50 37.77 -6.74
CA GLU A 63 14.86 38.45 -5.50
C GLU A 63 13.62 38.90 -4.74
N ALA A 64 12.60 39.39 -5.46
CA ALA A 64 11.31 39.73 -4.89
C ALA A 64 10.64 38.51 -4.25
N LEU A 65 10.61 37.37 -4.95
CA LEU A 65 10.09 36.12 -4.42
C LEU A 65 10.84 35.70 -3.16
N HIS A 66 12.18 35.69 -3.22
CA HIS A 66 13.03 35.28 -2.09
C HIS A 66 12.79 36.15 -0.85
N ARG A 67 12.65 37.48 -1.03
CA ARG A 67 12.36 38.40 0.09
C ARG A 67 10.98 38.14 0.69
N ILE A 68 9.94 37.97 -0.13
CA ILE A 68 8.58 37.68 0.36
C ILE A 68 8.56 36.36 1.14
N THR A 69 9.13 35.30 0.56
CA THR A 69 9.04 33.96 1.14
C THR A 69 9.89 33.86 2.41
N SER A 70 11.07 34.47 2.44
CA SER A 70 11.93 34.50 3.63
C SER A 70 11.27 35.22 4.80
N ALA A 71 10.62 36.37 4.56
CA ALA A 71 9.89 37.10 5.59
C ALA A 71 8.71 36.29 6.17
N HIS A 72 8.08 35.46 5.33
CA HIS A 72 6.94 34.61 5.71
C HIS A 72 7.32 33.22 6.22
N MET A 73 8.61 32.88 6.29
CA MET A 73 9.06 31.56 6.75
C MET A 73 8.68 31.30 8.22
N ARG A 74 8.58 32.34 9.04
CA ARG A 74 8.10 32.24 10.44
C ARG A 74 6.66 31.74 10.53
N LEU A 75 5.81 32.14 9.59
CA LEU A 75 4.44 31.63 9.47
C LEU A 75 4.46 30.12 9.21
N VAL A 76 5.26 29.67 8.24
CA VAL A 76 5.42 28.24 7.92
C VAL A 76 5.83 27.44 9.16
N ILE A 77 6.87 27.89 9.87
CA ILE A 77 7.36 27.23 11.09
C ILE A 77 6.26 27.14 12.16
N SER A 78 5.54 28.24 12.41
CA SER A 78 4.43 28.26 13.38
C SER A 78 3.31 27.29 12.99
N MET A 79 3.02 27.16 11.69
CA MET A 79 1.99 26.26 11.20
C MET A 79 2.39 24.79 11.30
N ALA A 80 3.67 24.48 11.01
CA ALA A 80 4.23 23.13 11.14
C ALA A 80 4.16 22.62 12.58
N GLY A 81 4.33 23.51 13.57
CA GLY A 81 4.21 23.19 14.99
C GLY A 81 2.87 22.53 15.37
N ARG A 82 1.77 22.87 14.68
CA ARG A 82 0.43 22.30 14.92
C ARG A 82 0.30 20.84 14.48
N PHE A 83 1.22 20.36 13.64
CA PHE A 83 1.22 19.00 13.09
C PHE A 83 2.16 18.04 13.83
N ARG A 84 2.84 18.48 14.91
CA ARG A 84 3.73 17.64 15.73
C ARG A 84 3.12 16.31 16.19
N LYS A 85 1.81 16.28 16.42
CA LYS A 85 1.06 15.08 16.86
C LYS A 85 1.15 13.89 15.89
N PHE A 86 1.49 14.14 14.62
CA PHE A 86 1.63 13.10 13.59
C PHE A 86 3.01 12.43 13.58
N LYS A 87 3.94 12.85 14.46
CA LYS A 87 5.28 12.26 14.62
C LYS A 87 6.15 12.24 13.35
N LEU A 88 5.81 13.04 12.35
CA LEU A 88 6.65 13.25 11.18
C LEU A 88 7.82 14.19 11.49
N PRO A 89 8.95 14.08 10.76
CA PRO A 89 10.08 14.97 10.95
C PRO A 89 9.66 16.44 10.75
N MET A 90 10.00 17.30 11.72
CA MET A 90 9.62 18.70 11.70
C MET A 90 10.19 19.43 10.48
N ASN A 91 11.40 19.07 10.06
CA ASN A 91 12.05 19.69 8.91
C ASN A 91 11.27 19.43 7.63
N ASP A 92 10.81 18.19 7.42
CA ASP A 92 10.03 17.85 6.24
C ASP A 92 8.71 18.60 6.22
N LEU A 93 8.03 18.72 7.38
CA LEU A 93 6.83 19.54 7.51
C LEU A 93 7.08 21.01 7.16
N ILE A 94 8.19 21.57 7.62
CA ILE A 94 8.59 22.96 7.31
C ILE A 94 8.86 23.10 5.80
N GLN A 95 9.58 22.16 5.20
CA GLN A 95 9.91 22.20 3.77
C GLN A 95 8.66 22.06 2.89
N GLU A 96 7.76 21.16 3.23
CA GLU A 96 6.48 20.99 2.52
C GLU A 96 5.58 22.22 2.71
N GLY A 97 5.60 22.81 3.89
CA GLY A 97 5.00 24.11 4.14
C GLY A 97 5.58 25.23 3.27
N TYR A 98 6.90 25.22 3.06
CA TYR A 98 7.60 26.18 2.21
C TYR A 98 7.23 25.98 0.73
N VAL A 99 7.05 24.74 0.26
CA VAL A 99 6.47 24.45 -1.06
C VAL A 99 5.08 25.08 -1.20
N GLY A 100 4.23 24.93 -0.18
CA GLY A 100 2.92 25.59 -0.17
C GLY A 100 2.99 27.13 -0.15
N LEU A 101 3.99 27.70 0.54
CA LEU A 101 4.25 29.15 0.51
C LEU A 101 4.67 29.64 -0.88
N LEU A 102 5.52 28.88 -1.58
CA LEU A 102 5.91 29.19 -2.96
C LEU A 102 4.73 29.11 -3.92
N GLU A 103 3.86 28.11 -3.77
CA GLU A 103 2.64 27.99 -4.56
C GLU A 103 1.68 29.15 -4.30
N ALA A 104 1.57 29.59 -3.04
CA ALA A 104 0.83 30.81 -2.71
C ALA A 104 1.43 32.03 -3.41
N ALA A 105 2.75 32.23 -3.35
CA ALA A 105 3.41 33.37 -4.01
C ALA A 105 3.21 33.35 -5.54
N ALA A 106 3.18 32.17 -6.16
CA ALA A 106 2.96 32.02 -7.60
C ALA A 106 1.54 32.41 -8.04
N ARG A 107 0.53 32.23 -7.18
CA ARG A 107 -0.90 32.45 -7.49
C ARG A 107 -1.50 33.67 -6.80
N PHE A 108 -0.73 34.38 -5.97
CA PHE A 108 -1.21 35.52 -5.22
C PHE A 108 -1.50 36.70 -6.14
N ASP A 109 -2.60 37.39 -5.85
CA ASP A 109 -3.06 38.55 -6.57
C ASP A 109 -2.96 39.80 -5.67
N PRO A 110 -1.97 40.71 -5.91
CA PRO A 110 -1.75 41.89 -5.08
C PRO A 110 -2.86 42.94 -5.16
N GLU A 111 -3.76 42.85 -6.15
CA GLU A 111 -4.88 43.79 -6.30
C GLU A 111 -6.02 43.49 -5.31
N ARG A 112 -6.04 42.28 -4.75
CA ARG A 112 -6.97 41.94 -3.68
C ARG A 112 -6.47 42.57 -2.39
N GLU A 113 -7.33 43.30 -1.68
CA GLU A 113 -7.02 43.98 -0.40
C GLU A 113 -6.83 43.01 0.78
N VAL A 114 -6.23 41.84 0.55
CA VAL A 114 -5.94 40.82 1.57
C VAL A 114 -4.45 40.70 1.77
N ARG A 115 -4.02 40.53 3.03
CA ARG A 115 -2.61 40.28 3.35
C ARG A 115 -2.14 38.97 2.72
N PHE A 116 -0.91 38.95 2.21
CA PHE A 116 -0.32 37.74 1.62
C PHE A 116 -0.31 36.57 2.62
N SER A 117 0.02 36.84 3.89
CA SER A 117 0.01 35.86 4.98
C SER A 117 -1.34 35.13 5.13
N THR A 118 -2.46 35.83 4.98
CA THR A 118 -3.81 35.26 5.05
C THR A 118 -4.05 34.28 3.91
N TYR A 119 -3.67 34.67 2.68
CA TYR A 119 -3.79 33.82 1.50
C TYR A 119 -2.86 32.61 1.57
N ALA A 120 -1.59 32.84 1.90
CA ALA A 120 -0.57 31.81 2.01
C ALA A 120 -0.90 30.75 3.07
N SER A 121 -1.54 31.15 4.17
CA SER A 121 -1.96 30.23 5.23
C SER A 121 -2.84 29.07 4.74
N TRP A 122 -3.59 29.25 3.64
CA TRP A 122 -4.37 28.15 3.06
C TRP A 122 -3.46 27.14 2.36
N TRP A 123 -2.60 27.60 1.46
CA TRP A 123 -1.68 26.76 0.68
C TRP A 123 -0.66 26.05 1.55
N ILE A 124 -0.07 26.75 2.53
CA ILE A 124 0.87 26.15 3.50
C ILE A 124 0.19 24.99 4.23
N ARG A 125 -1.06 25.18 4.69
CA ARG A 125 -1.81 24.14 5.39
C ARG A 125 -2.12 22.97 4.47
N ALA A 126 -2.61 23.24 3.26
CA ALA A 126 -2.98 22.22 2.29
C ALA A 126 -1.77 21.34 1.93
N SER A 127 -0.62 21.96 1.63
CA SER A 127 0.63 21.26 1.30
C SER A 127 1.08 20.35 2.45
N MET A 128 1.16 20.88 3.68
CA MET A 128 1.50 20.06 4.86
C MET A 128 0.50 18.93 5.08
N GLN A 129 -0.80 19.18 4.93
CA GLN A 129 -1.83 18.15 5.10
C GLN A 129 -1.70 17.03 4.07
N ASP A 130 -1.40 17.36 2.82
CA ASP A 130 -1.19 16.36 1.78
C ASP A 130 0.07 15.51 2.05
N TYR A 131 1.17 16.16 2.47
CA TYR A 131 2.38 15.45 2.90
C TYR A 131 2.10 14.50 4.05
N ILE A 132 1.37 14.96 5.08
CA ILE A 132 1.03 14.14 6.24
C ILE A 132 0.27 12.91 5.77
N LEU A 133 -0.81 13.08 5.01
CA LEU A 133 -1.64 11.95 4.57
C LEU A 133 -0.86 10.90 3.76
N ARG A 134 0.13 11.33 2.96
CA ARG A 134 0.95 10.43 2.15
C ARG A 134 2.03 9.68 2.93
N ASN A 135 2.52 10.26 4.03
CA ASN A 135 3.71 9.79 4.73
C ASN A 135 3.46 9.37 6.19
N TRP A 136 2.24 9.53 6.71
CA TRP A 136 1.93 9.16 8.09
C TRP A 136 2.05 7.65 8.36
N SER A 137 1.80 6.83 7.33
CA SER A 137 1.86 5.36 7.37
C SER A 137 2.42 4.84 6.05
N ILE A 138 3.12 3.70 6.13
CA ILE A 138 3.59 2.90 5.00
C ILE A 138 2.41 2.47 4.13
N VAL A 139 1.28 2.12 4.76
CA VAL A 139 0.04 1.77 4.07
C VAL A 139 -0.70 3.06 3.74
N ARG A 140 -0.68 3.43 2.47
CA ARG A 140 -1.34 4.65 2.01
C ARG A 140 -2.85 4.59 2.25
N GLY A 141 -3.36 5.65 2.87
CA GLY A 141 -4.79 5.88 2.99
C GLY A 141 -5.40 6.36 1.68
N GLY A 142 -6.72 6.23 1.55
CA GLY A 142 -7.41 6.87 0.44
C GLY A 142 -7.38 8.40 0.58
N THR A 143 -7.46 9.08 -0.56
CA THR A 143 -7.29 10.54 -0.67
C THR A 143 -8.61 11.29 -0.81
N SER A 144 -9.74 10.64 -0.52
CA SER A 144 -11.05 11.27 -0.67
C SER A 144 -11.24 12.41 0.34
N SER A 145 -12.03 13.43 -0.02
CA SER A 145 -12.29 14.59 0.85
C SER A 145 -12.83 14.15 2.22
N ALA A 146 -13.77 13.20 2.22
CA ALA A 146 -14.32 12.54 3.40
C ALA A 146 -13.23 11.91 4.29
N GLN A 147 -12.34 11.11 3.69
CA GLN A 147 -11.26 10.45 4.43
C GLN A 147 -10.23 11.45 4.97
N LYS A 148 -9.92 12.54 4.23
CA LYS A 148 -9.07 13.63 4.72
C LYS A 148 -9.69 14.31 5.93
N ALA A 149 -10.99 14.64 5.86
CA ALA A 149 -11.71 15.27 6.95
C ALA A 149 -11.74 14.37 8.20
N LEU A 150 -12.00 13.07 8.00
CA LEU A 150 -11.97 12.08 9.07
C LEU A 150 -10.58 11.98 9.70
N PHE A 151 -9.52 11.81 8.91
CA PHE A 151 -8.14 11.70 9.41
C PHE A 151 -7.71 12.86 10.32
N PHE A 152 -7.99 14.11 9.92
CA PHE A 152 -7.58 15.28 10.69
C PHE A 152 -8.47 15.59 11.90
N ASN A 153 -9.75 15.23 11.85
CA ASN A 153 -10.74 15.60 12.87
C ASN A 153 -11.12 14.46 13.84
N LEU A 154 -10.93 13.19 13.47
CA LEU A 154 -11.45 12.03 14.23
C LEU A 154 -11.05 12.07 15.70
N ARG A 155 -9.75 12.22 16.01
CA ARG A 155 -9.27 12.31 17.40
C ARG A 155 -9.90 13.47 18.18
N ARG A 156 -10.10 14.62 17.52
CA ARG A 156 -10.68 15.81 18.17
C ARG A 156 -12.17 15.60 18.44
N LEU A 157 -12.91 15.07 17.47
CA LEU A 157 -14.35 14.79 17.61
C LEU A 157 -14.60 13.73 18.67
N ARG A 158 -13.83 12.63 18.65
CA ARG A 158 -13.89 11.58 19.67
C ARG A 158 -13.61 12.12 21.07
N SER A 159 -12.56 12.93 21.22
CA SER A 159 -12.25 13.56 22.52
C SER A 159 -13.34 14.53 22.99
N LYS A 160 -13.99 15.25 22.08
CA LYS A 160 -15.08 16.17 22.41
C LYS A 160 -16.33 15.42 22.86
N LEU A 161 -16.68 14.34 22.17
CA LEU A 161 -17.83 13.49 22.50
C LEU A 161 -17.62 12.78 23.84
N ALA A 162 -16.44 12.18 24.05
CA ALA A 162 -16.09 11.55 25.32
C ALA A 162 -16.09 12.52 26.51
N GLN A 163 -15.82 13.82 26.29
CA GLN A 163 -15.91 14.84 27.35
C GLN A 163 -17.35 15.31 27.61
N SER A 164 -18.23 15.19 26.62
CA SER A 164 -19.60 15.69 26.72
C SER A 164 -20.51 14.65 27.39
N ASP A 165 -20.26 13.37 27.13
CA ASP A 165 -21.00 12.26 27.72
C ASP A 165 -20.07 11.03 27.87
N ASP A 166 -19.66 10.77 29.11
CA ASP A 166 -18.74 9.68 29.48
C ASP A 166 -19.41 8.29 29.44
N THR A 167 -20.73 8.24 29.23
CA THR A 167 -21.49 6.99 29.15
C THR A 167 -21.68 6.47 27.72
N MET A 168 -21.32 7.27 26.71
CA MET A 168 -21.48 6.86 25.31
C MET A 168 -20.64 5.64 24.96
N SER A 169 -21.29 4.65 24.36
CA SER A 169 -20.60 3.52 23.77
C SER A 169 -19.77 3.93 22.56
N LYS A 170 -18.74 3.15 22.25
CA LYS A 170 -17.90 3.34 21.06
C LYS A 170 -18.72 3.37 19.76
N ALA A 171 -19.79 2.57 19.68
CA ALA A 171 -20.67 2.51 18.53
C ALA A 171 -21.51 3.79 18.34
N GLU A 172 -21.97 4.40 19.44
CA GLU A 172 -22.70 5.67 19.39
C GLU A 172 -21.79 6.82 18.99
N ILE A 173 -20.56 6.86 19.52
CA ILE A 173 -19.55 7.84 19.13
C ILE A 173 -19.27 7.76 17.62
N TYR A 174 -19.13 6.55 17.06
CA TYR A 174 -18.88 6.38 15.63
C TYR A 174 -20.06 6.83 14.76
N ARG A 175 -21.30 6.60 15.23
CA ARG A 175 -22.51 7.06 14.53
C ARG A 175 -22.59 8.58 14.50
N GLU A 176 -22.37 9.22 15.64
CA GLU A 176 -22.36 10.68 15.73
C GLU A 176 -21.27 11.32 14.85
N ILE A 177 -20.08 10.70 14.79
CA ILE A 177 -18.98 11.15 13.92
C ILE A 177 -19.33 10.94 12.44
N SER A 178 -19.95 9.81 12.11
CA SER A 178 -20.47 9.49 10.78
C SER A 178 -21.45 10.58 10.31
N ASP A 179 -22.42 10.93 11.15
CA ASP A 179 -23.47 11.90 10.82
C ASP A 179 -22.90 13.33 10.70
N GLN A 180 -21.96 13.70 11.56
CA GLN A 180 -21.30 15.02 11.49
C GLN A 180 -20.40 15.20 10.26
N LEU A 181 -19.75 14.13 9.78
CA LEU A 181 -18.79 14.20 8.67
C LEU A 181 -19.38 13.71 7.33
N GLY A 182 -20.57 13.13 7.33
CA GLY A 182 -21.23 12.57 6.15
C GLY A 182 -20.48 11.36 5.57
N VAL A 183 -19.97 10.47 6.43
CA VAL A 183 -19.18 9.28 6.05
C VAL A 183 -19.81 8.02 6.61
N SER A 184 -19.51 6.84 6.06
CA SER A 184 -20.07 5.59 6.59
C SER A 184 -19.48 5.26 7.98
N THR A 185 -20.25 4.60 8.85
CA THR A 185 -19.76 4.10 10.14
C THR A 185 -18.60 3.11 9.97
N SER A 186 -18.61 2.32 8.90
CA SER A 186 -17.51 1.42 8.53
C SER A 186 -16.22 2.19 8.23
N ASP A 187 -16.30 3.32 7.51
CA ASP A 187 -15.12 4.17 7.27
C ASP A 187 -14.56 4.77 8.57
N VAL A 188 -15.43 5.15 9.50
CA VAL A 188 -15.03 5.64 10.84
C VAL A 188 -14.26 4.57 11.60
N GLU A 189 -14.77 3.34 11.62
CA GLU A 189 -14.13 2.22 12.30
C GLU A 189 -12.78 1.85 11.70
N ILE A 190 -12.70 1.75 10.36
CA ILE A 190 -11.45 1.49 9.65
C ILE A 190 -10.43 2.59 9.95
N MET A 191 -10.84 3.86 9.92
CA MET A 191 -9.94 4.98 10.20
C MET A 191 -9.49 5.02 11.66
N ASP A 192 -10.37 4.72 12.61
CA ASP A 192 -10.01 4.67 14.04
C ASP A 192 -9.02 3.53 14.30
N SER A 193 -9.23 2.36 13.71
CA SER A 193 -8.31 1.23 13.75
C SER A 193 -6.92 1.64 13.24
N ARG A 194 -6.87 2.31 12.07
CA ARG A 194 -5.61 2.83 11.50
C ARG A 194 -4.93 3.86 12.40
N LEU A 195 -5.68 4.79 13.00
CA LEU A 195 -5.13 5.84 13.86
C LEU A 195 -4.76 5.36 15.28
N SER A 196 -5.15 4.14 15.66
CA SER A 196 -4.95 3.60 17.00
C SER A 196 -3.50 3.18 17.28
N GLY A 197 -2.76 2.76 16.26
CA GLY A 197 -1.37 2.30 16.41
C GLY A 197 -0.47 2.76 15.27
N PRO A 198 0.82 3.04 15.53
CA PRO A 198 1.80 3.26 14.47
C PRO A 198 2.13 1.94 13.74
N ASP A 199 2.61 2.06 12.51
CA ASP A 199 3.22 0.94 11.82
C ASP A 199 4.39 0.39 12.65
N SER A 200 4.41 -0.92 12.83
CA SER A 200 5.42 -1.59 13.64
C SER A 200 6.44 -2.30 12.76
N SER A 201 7.72 -2.14 13.08
CA SER A 201 8.78 -2.87 12.40
C SER A 201 8.76 -4.35 12.81
N LEU A 202 8.83 -5.24 11.83
CA LEU A 202 9.00 -6.68 12.06
C LEU A 202 10.37 -7.03 12.65
N SER A 203 11.37 -6.18 12.42
CA SER A 203 12.70 -6.32 13.01
C SER A 203 12.80 -5.75 14.42
N ALA A 204 11.74 -5.13 14.94
CA ALA A 204 11.74 -4.63 16.31
C ALA A 204 11.86 -5.80 17.30
N PRO A 205 12.70 -5.67 18.34
CA PRO A 205 12.80 -6.67 19.39
C PRO A 205 11.46 -6.76 20.14
N VAL A 206 11.08 -7.98 20.51
CA VAL A 206 9.87 -8.22 21.32
C VAL A 206 10.15 -7.93 22.80
N ASN A 207 11.33 -8.33 23.29
CA ASN A 207 11.80 -8.06 24.66
C ASN A 207 13.11 -7.27 24.63
N SER A 208 13.23 -6.22 25.43
CA SER A 208 14.39 -5.32 25.43
C SER A 208 15.53 -5.74 26.37
N GLU A 209 15.33 -6.75 27.23
CA GLU A 209 16.23 -7.04 28.36
C GLU A 209 17.15 -8.25 28.16
N GLU A 210 16.99 -9.03 27.07
CA GLU A 210 17.72 -10.29 26.89
C GLU A 210 18.73 -10.23 25.73
N SER A 211 19.95 -10.73 25.99
CA SER A 211 21.03 -10.96 25.01
C SER A 211 20.62 -12.07 24.03
N GLY A 212 19.68 -11.73 23.15
CA GLY A 212 19.03 -12.66 22.24
C GLY A 212 17.62 -12.24 21.84
N ALA A 213 17.30 -10.94 21.93
CA ALA A 213 15.95 -10.42 21.71
C ALA A 213 15.33 -10.93 20.39
N SER A 214 14.39 -11.88 20.51
CA SER A 214 13.57 -12.36 19.41
C SER A 214 12.91 -11.17 18.73
N ARG A 215 12.90 -11.20 17.40
CA ARG A 215 12.25 -10.18 16.59
C ARG A 215 10.78 -10.54 16.42
N ARG A 216 9.94 -9.55 16.13
CA ARG A 216 8.52 -9.82 15.83
C ARG A 216 8.34 -10.79 14.65
N MET A 217 9.22 -10.73 13.65
CA MET A 217 9.18 -11.65 12.51
C MET A 217 9.35 -13.12 12.89
N ASP A 218 10.04 -13.42 13.99
CA ASP A 218 10.32 -14.80 14.40
C ASP A 218 9.06 -15.53 14.90
N PHE A 219 7.98 -14.78 15.19
CA PHE A 219 6.69 -15.29 15.64
C PHE A 219 5.61 -15.31 14.54
N LEU A 220 5.94 -14.87 13.31
CA LEU A 220 5.01 -14.96 12.20
C LEU A 220 4.94 -16.42 11.74
N VAL A 221 3.72 -16.96 11.71
CA VAL A 221 3.46 -18.30 11.17
C VAL A 221 3.51 -18.22 9.65
N ASP A 222 4.18 -19.19 9.04
CA ASP A 222 4.14 -19.41 7.60
C ASP A 222 2.99 -20.38 7.30
N ASP A 223 2.06 -19.97 6.44
CA ASP A 223 0.91 -20.78 6.00
C ASP A 223 1.26 -21.67 4.81
N HIS A 224 2.51 -21.65 4.34
CA HIS A 224 2.98 -22.60 3.33
C HIS A 224 2.95 -24.03 3.87
N PRO A 225 2.60 -25.01 3.02
CA PRO A 225 2.58 -26.41 3.42
C PRO A 225 3.96 -26.85 3.90
N LEU A 226 3.96 -27.73 4.89
CA LEU A 226 5.17 -28.31 5.44
C LEU A 226 5.85 -29.21 4.39
N GLN A 227 7.14 -29.52 4.59
CA GLN A 227 7.90 -30.30 3.63
C GLN A 227 7.38 -31.74 3.45
N ASP A 228 6.86 -32.33 4.52
CA ASP A 228 6.17 -33.61 4.51
C ASP A 228 4.85 -33.53 3.74
N GLU A 229 4.04 -32.49 3.95
CA GLU A 229 2.80 -32.24 3.18
C GLU A 229 3.08 -32.04 1.67
N ILE A 230 4.16 -31.33 1.33
CA ILE A 230 4.60 -31.18 -0.07
C ILE A 230 5.02 -32.52 -0.65
N ALA A 231 5.77 -33.34 0.10
CA ALA A 231 6.21 -34.65 -0.37
C ALA A 231 5.02 -35.61 -0.54
N GLU A 232 4.11 -35.64 0.43
CA GLU A 232 2.88 -36.45 0.39
C GLU A 232 2.01 -36.07 -0.81
N SER A 233 1.70 -34.78 -0.98
CA SER A 233 0.90 -34.30 -2.10
C SER A 233 1.54 -34.61 -3.47
N SER A 234 2.87 -34.55 -3.58
CA SER A 234 3.60 -34.92 -4.80
C SER A 234 3.49 -36.42 -5.09
N ILE A 235 3.71 -37.27 -4.08
CA ILE A 235 3.62 -38.74 -4.21
C ILE A 235 2.20 -39.14 -4.57
N ASP A 236 1.20 -38.57 -3.90
CA ASP A 236 -0.20 -38.89 -4.16
C ASP A 236 -0.67 -38.33 -5.51
N MET A 237 -0.16 -37.18 -5.95
CA MET A 237 -0.38 -36.71 -7.31
C MET A 237 0.18 -37.69 -8.35
N GLU A 238 1.39 -38.20 -8.15
CA GLU A 238 2.00 -39.18 -9.05
C GLU A 238 1.20 -40.49 -9.10
N ARG A 239 0.77 -41.00 -7.94
CA ARG A 239 -0.11 -42.19 -7.85
C ARG A 239 -1.45 -41.95 -8.54
N ARG A 240 -2.12 -40.83 -8.27
CA ARG A 240 -3.40 -40.48 -8.90
C ARG A 240 -3.26 -40.35 -10.42
N ASN A 241 -2.17 -39.78 -10.91
CA ASN A 241 -1.89 -39.72 -12.35
C ASN A 241 -1.67 -41.11 -12.95
N GLN A 242 -0.96 -42.01 -12.27
CA GLN A 242 -0.81 -43.40 -12.71
C GLN A 242 -2.17 -44.11 -12.78
N TRP A 243 -3.01 -43.99 -11.73
CA TRP A 243 -4.35 -44.57 -11.70
C TRP A 243 -5.25 -44.00 -12.79
N LEU A 244 -5.20 -42.68 -13.02
CA LEU A 244 -5.95 -42.02 -14.07
C LEU A 244 -5.53 -42.54 -15.46
N ASN A 245 -4.23 -42.69 -15.73
CA ASN A 245 -3.76 -43.22 -17.00
C ASN A 245 -4.24 -44.66 -17.24
N VAL A 246 -4.17 -45.53 -16.21
CA VAL A 246 -4.71 -46.90 -16.30
C VAL A 246 -6.23 -46.89 -16.53
N ALA A 247 -6.97 -45.98 -15.90
CA ALA A 247 -8.41 -45.85 -16.12
C ALA A 247 -8.74 -45.32 -17.53
N LEU A 248 -7.96 -44.39 -18.06
CA LEU A 248 -8.12 -43.84 -19.41
C LEU A 248 -7.97 -44.93 -20.50
N ASP A 249 -7.15 -45.95 -20.27
CA ASP A 249 -6.98 -47.09 -21.19
C ASP A 249 -8.26 -47.94 -21.35
N THR A 250 -9.23 -47.83 -20.44
CA THR A 250 -10.54 -48.52 -20.56
C THR A 250 -11.51 -47.84 -21.53
N LEU A 251 -11.21 -46.60 -21.93
CA LEU A 251 -12.05 -45.82 -22.84
C LEU A 251 -11.74 -46.16 -24.30
N ASN A 252 -12.78 -46.18 -25.13
CA ASN A 252 -12.58 -46.28 -26.57
C ASN A 252 -12.02 -44.97 -27.14
N GLU A 253 -11.36 -45.00 -28.31
CA GLU A 253 -10.73 -43.81 -28.91
C GLU A 253 -11.65 -42.57 -29.00
N ARG A 254 -12.93 -42.78 -29.34
CA ARG A 254 -13.93 -41.70 -29.42
C ARG A 254 -14.29 -41.12 -28.04
N GLU A 255 -14.32 -41.95 -27.01
CA GLU A 255 -14.58 -41.54 -25.62
C GLU A 255 -13.36 -40.78 -25.06
N LEU A 256 -12.16 -41.32 -25.28
CA LEU A 256 -10.89 -40.72 -24.87
C LEU A 256 -10.68 -39.33 -25.51
N HIS A 257 -10.97 -39.19 -26.80
CA HIS A 257 -10.86 -37.91 -27.50
C HIS A 257 -11.80 -36.85 -26.91
N ILE A 258 -13.04 -37.23 -26.59
CA ILE A 258 -14.02 -36.31 -25.98
C ILE A 258 -13.60 -35.88 -24.57
N ILE A 259 -13.08 -36.82 -23.76
CA ILE A 259 -12.59 -36.52 -22.41
C ILE A 259 -11.34 -35.65 -22.45
N ARG A 260 -10.40 -35.94 -23.36
CA ARG A 260 -9.15 -35.16 -23.48
C ARG A 260 -9.42 -33.70 -23.80
N GLU A 261 -10.25 -33.42 -24.81
CA GLU A 261 -10.53 -32.05 -25.26
C GLU A 261 -11.45 -31.25 -24.32
N ARG A 262 -12.14 -31.91 -23.38
CA ARG A 262 -13.09 -31.24 -22.46
C ARG A 262 -12.64 -31.17 -21.01
N ARG A 263 -11.84 -32.14 -20.56
CA ARG A 263 -11.55 -32.36 -19.13
C ARG A 263 -10.05 -32.46 -18.82
N LEU A 264 -9.20 -32.72 -19.80
CA LEU A 264 -7.74 -32.81 -19.63
C LEU A 264 -7.01 -31.64 -20.30
N ASP A 265 -7.74 -30.60 -20.71
CA ASP A 265 -7.23 -29.35 -21.25
C ASP A 265 -7.84 -28.19 -20.46
N ASP A 266 -7.06 -27.15 -20.19
CA ASP A 266 -7.45 -26.03 -19.33
C ASP A 266 -8.56 -25.20 -19.99
N ASP A 267 -8.49 -25.02 -21.30
CA ASP A 267 -9.49 -24.32 -22.13
C ASP A 267 -10.44 -25.32 -22.81
N GLY A 268 -11.14 -26.12 -21.99
CA GLY A 268 -12.02 -27.20 -22.48
C GLY A 268 -13.03 -26.77 -23.55
N VAL A 269 -13.10 -27.54 -24.63
CA VAL A 269 -13.95 -27.25 -25.80
C VAL A 269 -15.45 -27.43 -25.49
N THR A 270 -16.31 -26.57 -26.06
CA THR A 270 -17.76 -26.68 -25.87
C THR A 270 -18.35 -27.93 -26.56
N LEU A 271 -19.48 -28.43 -26.05
CA LEU A 271 -20.17 -29.60 -26.63
C LEU A 271 -20.58 -29.38 -28.10
N GLU A 272 -20.85 -28.13 -28.47
CA GLU A 272 -21.26 -27.74 -29.82
C GLU A 272 -20.07 -27.81 -30.79
N ALA A 273 -18.96 -27.15 -30.46
CA ALA A 273 -17.74 -27.19 -31.27
C ALA A 273 -17.20 -28.62 -31.43
N LEU A 274 -17.26 -29.43 -30.37
CA LEU A 274 -16.83 -30.83 -30.42
C LEU A 274 -17.80 -31.70 -31.22
N GLY A 275 -19.10 -31.39 -31.19
CA GLY A 275 -20.12 -32.03 -32.02
C GLY A 275 -19.92 -31.76 -33.51
N GLU A 276 -19.62 -30.51 -33.87
CA GLU A 276 -19.28 -30.11 -35.23
C GLU A 276 -18.02 -30.83 -35.74
N LYS A 277 -16.95 -30.85 -34.92
CA LYS A 277 -15.67 -31.52 -35.24
C LYS A 277 -15.83 -33.04 -35.45
N LEU A 278 -16.73 -33.68 -34.69
CA LEU A 278 -16.98 -35.13 -34.73
C LEU A 278 -18.15 -35.55 -35.63
N GLY A 279 -18.85 -34.59 -36.26
CA GLY A 279 -20.01 -34.86 -37.11
C GLY A 279 -21.21 -35.47 -36.37
N ILE A 280 -21.39 -35.15 -35.08
CA ILE A 280 -22.47 -35.67 -34.23
C ILE A 280 -23.20 -34.54 -33.50
N SER A 281 -24.45 -34.79 -33.08
CA SER A 281 -25.21 -33.78 -32.33
C SER A 281 -24.59 -33.48 -30.96
N LYS A 282 -24.78 -32.25 -30.47
CA LYS A 282 -24.41 -31.81 -29.12
C LYS A 282 -24.84 -32.80 -28.04
N GLU A 283 -26.09 -33.28 -28.12
CA GLU A 283 -26.64 -34.24 -27.17
C GLU A 283 -25.94 -35.60 -27.25
N ARG A 284 -25.50 -36.01 -28.45
CA ARG A 284 -24.74 -37.25 -28.61
C ARG A 284 -23.37 -37.15 -27.97
N VAL A 285 -22.67 -36.01 -28.10
CA VAL A 285 -21.40 -35.75 -27.40
C VAL A 285 -21.60 -35.85 -25.88
N ARG A 286 -22.66 -35.22 -25.36
CA ARG A 286 -23.01 -35.26 -23.92
C ARG A 286 -23.22 -36.67 -23.40
N GLN A 287 -23.93 -37.51 -24.17
CA GLN A 287 -24.16 -38.92 -23.81
C GLN A 287 -22.85 -39.72 -23.78
N ILE A 288 -21.96 -39.49 -24.74
CA ILE A 288 -20.66 -40.19 -24.79
C ILE A 288 -19.77 -39.72 -23.63
N GLU A 289 -19.71 -38.41 -23.34
CA GLU A 289 -19.01 -37.87 -22.16
C GLU A 289 -19.53 -38.50 -20.86
N SER A 290 -20.85 -38.53 -20.65
CA SER A 290 -21.46 -39.09 -19.44
C SER A 290 -21.15 -40.58 -19.27
N ARG A 291 -21.16 -41.35 -20.37
CA ARG A 291 -20.81 -42.79 -20.32
C ARG A 291 -19.32 -43.01 -20.06
N ALA A 292 -18.46 -42.19 -20.68
CA ALA A 292 -17.03 -42.24 -20.45
C ALA A 292 -16.68 -41.91 -18.98
N MET A 293 -17.31 -40.89 -18.41
CA MET A 293 -17.15 -40.54 -16.99
C MET A 293 -17.59 -41.67 -16.05
N GLU A 294 -18.71 -42.34 -16.36
CA GLU A 294 -19.17 -43.48 -15.56
C GLU A 294 -18.20 -44.67 -15.64
N LYS A 295 -17.65 -44.95 -16.83
CA LYS A 295 -16.61 -45.98 -17.01
C LYS A 295 -15.34 -45.66 -16.22
N LEU A 296 -14.86 -44.42 -16.30
CA LEU A 296 -13.68 -43.96 -15.54
C LEU A 296 -13.90 -44.11 -14.04
N LYS A 297 -15.09 -43.71 -13.54
CA LYS A 297 -15.45 -43.85 -12.14
C LYS A 297 -15.44 -45.31 -11.69
N ILE A 298 -16.03 -46.22 -12.47
CA ILE A 298 -16.04 -47.66 -12.16
C ILE A 298 -14.61 -48.21 -12.18
N ALA A 299 -13.79 -47.86 -13.19
CA ALA A 299 -12.41 -48.32 -13.29
C ALA A 299 -11.58 -47.90 -12.08
N LEU A 300 -11.68 -46.63 -11.67
CA LEU A 300 -10.96 -46.09 -10.50
C LEU A 300 -11.42 -46.72 -9.17
N LEU A 301 -12.72 -46.92 -8.98
CA LEU A 301 -13.28 -47.47 -7.74
C LEU A 301 -13.18 -48.99 -7.64
N SER A 302 -12.97 -49.69 -8.76
CA SER A 302 -12.79 -51.15 -8.76
C SER A 302 -11.42 -51.58 -8.23
N GLN A 303 -10.41 -50.72 -8.35
CA GLN A 303 -9.02 -51.01 -7.97
C GLN A 303 -8.63 -50.37 -6.64
N HIS A 304 -9.27 -49.26 -6.26
CA HIS A 304 -8.92 -48.49 -5.07
C HIS A 304 -10.17 -47.99 -4.34
N GLU A 305 -10.17 -48.05 -3.00
CA GLU A 305 -11.27 -47.53 -2.19
C GLU A 305 -11.42 -46.01 -2.30
N LEU A 306 -12.64 -45.51 -2.16
CA LEU A 306 -12.96 -44.09 -2.31
C LEU A 306 -12.17 -43.18 -1.34
N ALA A 307 -11.73 -43.71 -0.20
CA ALA A 307 -10.89 -43.01 0.78
C ALA A 307 -9.48 -42.70 0.25
N ALA A 308 -8.94 -43.49 -0.67
CA ALA A 308 -7.63 -43.26 -1.28
C ALA A 308 -7.60 -42.05 -2.24
N TYR A 309 -8.76 -41.48 -2.53
CA TYR A 309 -8.92 -40.32 -3.42
C TYR A 309 -9.32 -39.03 -2.68
N GLN A 310 -9.55 -39.10 -1.36
CA GLN A 310 -10.03 -37.98 -0.53
C GLN A 310 -8.99 -37.44 0.45
N ALA A 311 -7.81 -38.08 0.54
CA ALA A 311 -6.60 -37.53 1.16
C ALA A 311 -5.81 -36.71 0.12
#